data_AF-A0A3C1VGA7-F1
#
_entry.id   AF-A0A3C1VGA7-F1
#
_cell.length_a   1.000
_cell.length_b   1.000
_cell.length_c   1.000
_cell.angle_alpha   90.00
_cell.angle_beta   90.00
_cell.angle_gamma   90.00
#
_symmetry.space_group_name_H-M   'P 1'
#
loop_
_entity.id
_entity.type
_entity.pdbx_description
1 polymer ?
#
loop_
_entity_poly.entity_id
_entity_poly.type
_entity_poly.pdbx_seq_one_letter_code
_entity_poly.pdbx_strand_id
1 'polypeptide(L)' 'MLGADDGSTTGFQPLELHPGFSKDMFIYDTRDNYWHSVGQAPVSCAAIPMVEWKQRFVIPSGELRLGVRFPQVWAVVPEY' A
#
# COMPACT_ATOMS: atom_id res chain seq x y z
N MET A 1 3.63 -6.74 1.89
CA MET A 1 2.58 -5.76 2.22
C MET A 1 2.93 -4.46 1.54
N LEU A 2 2.01 -3.92 0.74
CA LEU A 2 2.15 -2.57 0.20
C LEU A 2 1.40 -1.64 1.15
N GLY A 3 2.01 -0.49 1.45
CA GLY A 3 1.47 0.63 2.20
C GLY A 3 0.02 0.55 2.68
N ALA A 4 -0.17 0.72 3.99
CA ALA A 4 -1.48 0.82 4.62
C ALA A 4 -1.45 1.92 5.68
N ASP A 5 -2.51 1.98 6.49
CA ASP A 5 -2.49 2.80 7.70
C ASP A 5 -1.47 2.24 8.70
N ASP A 6 -0.45 3.03 9.03
CA ASP A 6 0.56 2.72 10.06
C ASP A 6 0.20 3.35 11.42
N GLY A 7 -0.97 4.01 11.50
CA GLY A 7 -1.48 4.67 12.70
C GLY A 7 -0.81 6.00 13.03
N SER A 8 0.21 6.43 12.28
CA SER A 8 0.96 7.67 12.56
C SER A 8 0.12 8.94 12.38
N THR A 9 -0.94 8.87 11.57
CA THR A 9 -1.85 9.98 11.29
C THR A 9 -3.18 9.87 12.03
N THR A 10 -3.27 9.00 13.03
CA THR A 10 -4.49 8.86 13.86
C THR A 10 -4.85 10.20 14.51
N GLY A 11 -6.09 10.66 14.29
CA GLY A 11 -6.57 11.93 14.85
C GLY A 11 -6.10 13.18 14.12
N PHE A 12 -5.48 13.06 12.93
CA PHE A 12 -5.06 14.20 12.13
C PHE A 12 -6.24 15.14 11.81
N GLN A 13 -6.02 16.44 12.01
CA GLN A 13 -6.98 17.50 11.71
C GLN A 13 -6.28 18.65 10.97
N PRO A 14 -6.95 19.28 9.99
CA PRO A 14 -8.30 18.97 9.51
C PRO A 14 -8.33 17.72 8.60
N LEU A 15 -9.45 16.98 8.64
CA LEU A 15 -9.60 15.72 7.89
C LEU A 15 -9.38 15.90 6.37
N GLU A 16 -9.75 17.04 5.82
CA GLU A 16 -9.60 17.34 4.37
C GLU A 16 -8.14 17.34 3.91
N LEU A 17 -7.20 17.63 4.82
CA LEU A 17 -5.76 17.69 4.56
C LEU A 17 -5.04 16.40 4.94
N HIS A 18 -5.76 15.32 5.25
CA HIS A 18 -5.14 14.04 5.58
C HIS A 18 -4.17 13.62 4.46
N PRO A 19 -2.89 13.33 4.78
CA PRO A 19 -1.85 13.14 3.78
C PRO A 19 -2.01 11.85 2.95
N GLY A 20 -2.90 10.96 3.40
CA GLY A 20 -3.14 9.65 2.79
C GLY A 20 -2.48 8.54 3.60
N PHE A 21 -2.32 7.38 2.98
CA PHE A 21 -1.68 6.20 3.58
C PHE A 21 -0.17 6.17 3.33
N SER A 22 0.60 5.49 4.19
CA SER A 22 2.05 5.35 4.03
C SER A 22 2.36 4.62 2.73
N LYS A 23 3.37 5.06 1.96
CA LYS A 23 3.81 4.40 0.73
C LYS A 23 4.83 3.29 0.97
N ASP A 24 5.24 3.06 2.21
CA ASP A 24 6.29 2.10 2.51
C ASP A 24 5.86 0.68 2.14
N MET A 25 6.79 -0.07 1.59
CA MET A 25 6.62 -1.47 1.22
C MET A 25 7.39 -2.35 2.18
N PHE A 26 6.74 -3.42 2.62
CA PHE A 26 7.33 -4.36 3.56
C PHE A 26 7.26 -5.80 3.03
N ILE A 27 8.36 -6.54 3.20
CA ILE A 27 8.39 -8.00 3.04
C ILE A 27 8.48 -8.63 4.42
N TYR A 28 7.61 -9.60 4.68
CA TYR A 28 7.69 -10.39 5.90
C TYR A 28 8.55 -11.63 5.64
N ASP A 29 9.68 -11.75 6.35
CA ASP A 29 10.48 -12.96 6.36
C ASP A 29 9.90 -13.94 7.40
N THR A 30 9.39 -15.07 6.92
CA THR A 30 8.76 -16.09 7.75
C THR A 30 9.78 -16.92 8.55
N ARG A 31 11.06 -16.92 8.14
CA ARG A 31 12.13 -17.64 8.84
C ARG A 31 12.57 -16.89 10.08
N ASP A 32 12.74 -15.58 9.95
CA ASP A 32 13.23 -14.70 11.01
C ASP A 32 12.09 -14.01 11.78
N ASN A 33 10.83 -14.19 11.35
CA ASN A 33 9.64 -13.56 11.92
C ASN A 33 9.81 -12.03 12.01
N TYR A 34 10.21 -11.43 10.89
CA TYR A 34 10.60 -10.02 10.84
C TYR A 34 10.08 -9.32 9.58
N TRP A 35 9.78 -8.02 9.69
CA TRP A 35 9.38 -7.18 8.56
C TRP A 35 10.56 -6.35 8.06
N HIS A 36 10.91 -6.54 6.79
CA HIS A 36 11.91 -5.74 6.09
C HIS A 36 11.24 -4.62 5.31
N SER A 37 11.72 -3.38 5.44
CA SER A 37 11.38 -2.31 4.51
C SER A 37 12.14 -2.51 3.21
N VAL A 38 11.43 -2.47 2.08
CA VAL A 38 11.98 -2.79 0.75
C VAL A 38 11.79 -1.65 -0.26
N GLY A 39 11.44 -0.46 0.22
CA GLY A 39 11.27 0.74 -0.60
C GLY A 39 9.86 1.30 -0.53
N GLN A 40 9.49 2.08 -1.55
CA GLN A 40 8.21 2.79 -1.60
C GLN A 40 7.41 2.41 -2.83
N ALA A 41 6.11 2.18 -2.62
CA ALA A 41 5.17 1.95 -3.69
C ALA A 41 4.94 3.26 -4.46
N PRO A 42 4.66 3.20 -5.78
CA PRO A 42 4.29 4.39 -6.55
C PRO A 42 3.04 5.07 -5.98
N VAL A 43 2.23 4.31 -5.25
CA VAL A 43 0.96 4.72 -4.67
C VAL A 43 0.67 3.96 -3.39
N SER A 44 -0.04 4.60 -2.47
CA SER A 44 -0.58 3.97 -1.28
C SER A 44 -2.09 4.06 -1.30
N CYS A 45 -2.75 2.93 -1.05
CA CYS A 45 -4.19 2.85 -0.99
C CYS A 45 -4.62 1.72 -0.05
N ALA A 46 -5.73 1.94 0.65
CA ALA A 46 -6.37 0.93 1.47
C ALA A 46 -7.45 0.17 0.68
N ALA A 47 -7.91 -0.95 1.24
CA ALA A 47 -9.04 -1.73 0.76
C ALA A 47 -8.91 -2.27 -0.68
N ILE A 48 -7.76 -2.89 -0.98
CA ILE A 48 -7.43 -3.52 -2.27
C ILE A 48 -7.12 -5.01 -2.13
N PRO A 49 -7.58 -5.87 -3.05
CA PRO A 49 -6.95 -7.15 -3.28
C PRO A 49 -5.62 -6.93 -4.02
N MET A 50 -4.52 -7.47 -3.51
CA MET A 50 -3.28 -7.64 -4.27
C MET A 50 -3.26 -9.08 -4.78
N VAL A 51 -3.17 -9.27 -6.10
CA VAL A 51 -3.19 -10.61 -6.70
C VAL A 51 -1.93 -10.84 -7.53
N GLU A 52 -1.40 -12.05 -7.47
CA GLU A 52 -0.36 -12.46 -8.40
C GLU A 52 -0.98 -12.79 -9.76
N TRP A 53 -0.51 -12.14 -10.82
CA TRP A 53 -0.92 -12.44 -12.19
C TRP A 53 0.24 -12.23 -13.16
N LYS A 54 0.54 -13.25 -13.97
CA LYS A 54 1.64 -13.23 -14.94
C LYS A 54 2.97 -12.76 -14.33
N GLN A 55 3.34 -13.34 -13.18
CA GLN A 55 4.58 -13.03 -12.44
C GLN A 55 4.69 -11.56 -11.98
N ARG A 56 3.55 -10.90 -11.76
CA ARG A 56 3.46 -9.52 -11.26
C ARG A 56 2.47 -9.47 -10.12
N PHE A 57 2.68 -8.53 -9.21
CA PHE A 57 1.65 -8.15 -8.23
C PHE A 57 0.76 -7.08 -8.85
N VAL A 58 -0.52 -7.40 -9.03
CA VAL A 58 -1.53 -6.52 -9.60
C VAL A 58 -2.38 -5.91 -8.49
N ILE A 59 -2.61 -4.60 -8.60
CA ILE A 59 -3.39 -3.78 -7.68
C ILE A 59 -4.51 -3.10 -8.49
N PRO A 60 -5.73 -3.62 -8.48
CA PRO A 60 -6.85 -3.02 -9.17
C PRO A 60 -7.58 -2.02 -8.27
N SER A 61 -7.58 -0.74 -8.64
CA SER A 61 -8.24 0.33 -7.89
C SER A 61 -7.68 0.47 -6.46
N GLY A 62 -8.45 1.09 -5.56
CA GLY A 62 -8.16 1.28 -4.15
C GLY A 62 -8.76 2.57 -3.60
N GLU A 63 -8.64 2.73 -2.28
CA GLU A 63 -9.05 3.94 -1.57
C GLU A 63 -7.81 4.78 -1.23
N LEU A 64 -7.71 5.99 -1.77
CA LEU A 64 -6.57 6.90 -1.53
C LEU A 64 -6.65 7.57 -0.16
N ARG A 65 -7.89 7.86 0.26
CA ARG A 65 -8.29 8.45 1.53
C ARG A 65 -9.78 8.22 1.73
N LEU A 66 -10.29 8.50 2.93
CA LEU A 66 -11.68 8.24 3.31
C LEU A 66 -12.68 8.66 2.22
N GLY A 67 -13.34 7.66 1.62
CA GLY A 67 -14.40 7.85 0.62
C GLY A 67 -13.92 8.23 -0.79
N VAL A 68 -12.61 8.33 -1.05
CA VAL A 68 -12.06 8.68 -2.37
C VAL A 68 -11.36 7.47 -2.99
N ARG A 69 -11.96 6.94 -4.05
CA ARG A 69 -11.43 5.82 -4.85
C ARG A 69 -10.91 6.27 -6.21
N PHE A 70 -10.10 5.43 -6.83
CA PHE A 70 -9.49 5.70 -8.13
C PHE A 70 -9.59 4.48 -9.06
N PRO A 71 -9.71 4.67 -10.39
CA PRO A 71 -9.97 3.57 -11.33
C PRO A 71 -8.71 2.84 -11.84
N GLN A 72 -7.51 3.34 -11.55
CA GLN A 72 -6.25 2.81 -12.10
C GLN A 72 -5.97 1.39 -11.63
N VAL A 73 -5.28 0.63 -12.51
CA VAL A 73 -4.72 -0.68 -12.19
C VAL A 73 -3.20 -0.57 -12.30
N TRP A 74 -2.49 -0.99 -11.26
CA TRP A 74 -1.03 -1.03 -11.26
C TRP A 74 -0.51 -2.46 -11.26
N ALA A 75 0.69 -2.64 -11.80
CA ALA A 75 1.40 -3.90 -11.76
C ALA A 75 2.84 -3.66 -11.33
N VAL A 76 3.28 -4.34 -10.28
CA VAL A 76 4.65 -4.29 -9.76
C VAL A 76 5.37 -5.57 -10.17
N VAL A 77 6.58 -5.43 -10.72
CA VAL A 77 7.48 -6.55 -10.98
C VAL A 77 8.37 -6.72 -9.75
N PRO A 78 8.34 -7.86 -9.05
CA PRO A 78 9.32 -8.14 -8.02
C PRO A 78 10.71 -8.33 -8.66
N GLU A 79 11.70 -7.63 -8.13
CA GLU A 79 13.12 -7.93 -8.40
C GLU A 79 13.50 -9.08 -7.48
N TYR A 80 13.82 -10.25 -8.06
CA TYR A 80 14.32 -11.44 -7.36
C TYR A 80 15.84 -11.53 -7.47
#